data_AF-A0A967FGI8-F1
#
_entry.id   AF-A0A967FGI8-F1
#
_cell.length_a   1.000
_cell.length_b   1.000
_cell.length_c   1.000
_cell.angle_alpha   90.00
_cell.angle_beta   90.00
_cell.angle_gamma   90.00
#
_symmetry.space_group_name_H-M   'P 1'
#
loop_
_entity.id
_entity.type
_entity.pdbx_description
1 polymer ?
#
loop_
_entity_poly.entity_id
_entity_poly.type
_entity_poly.pdbx_seq_one_letter_code
_entity_poly.pdbx_strand_id
1 'polypeptide(L)' 'MKYRKNKIKQEHGIIKGLKKFLEHNVSTLDSVEGVIPGRIKVGKTPGENLIVTYQYSTVSGAKLIARSGTSVQEVFVIT' A
#
# COMPACT_ATOMS: atom_id res chain seq x y z
N MET A 1 -11.70 -11.67 -11.83
CA MET A 1 -10.97 -11.66 -10.53
C MET A 1 -11.76 -10.85 -9.51
N LYS A 2 -12.17 -11.46 -8.40
CA LYS A 2 -13.05 -10.85 -7.37
C LYS A 2 -12.27 -9.79 -6.55
N TYR A 3 -12.84 -8.60 -6.36
CA TYR A 3 -12.38 -7.52 -5.45
C TYR A 3 -11.14 -6.68 -5.81
N ARG A 4 -10.90 -6.37 -7.10
CA ARG A 4 -9.92 -5.33 -7.50
C ARG A 4 -10.61 -4.10 -8.08
N LYS A 5 -10.22 -2.91 -7.62
CA LYS A 5 -10.56 -1.61 -8.25
C LYS A 5 -9.26 -0.84 -8.45
N ASN A 6 -9.02 -0.34 -9.66
CA ASN A 6 -7.78 0.36 -10.02
C ASN A 6 -6.52 -0.43 -9.64
N LYS A 7 -6.48 -1.73 -10.00
CA LYS A 7 -5.36 -2.66 -9.68
C LYS A 7 -5.15 -2.94 -8.18
N ILE A 8 -5.87 -2.27 -7.27
CA ILE A 8 -5.74 -2.44 -5.81
C ILE A 8 -6.75 -3.48 -5.30
N LYS A 9 -6.26 -4.48 -4.56
CA LYS A 9 -7.09 -5.47 -3.86
C LYS A 9 -7.75 -4.84 -2.62
N GLN A 10 -9.06 -4.98 -2.47
CA GLN A 10 -9.86 -4.29 -1.42
C GLN A 10 -10.33 -5.20 -0.27
N GLU A 11 -9.71 -6.37 -0.07
CA GLU A 11 -10.13 -7.32 0.97
C GLU A 11 -9.76 -6.87 2.40
N HIS A 12 -8.80 -5.95 2.53
CA HIS A 12 -8.35 -5.41 3.81
C HIS A 12 -8.71 -3.93 3.91
N GLY A 13 -8.95 -3.47 5.14
CA GLY A 13 -8.98 -2.04 5.44
C GLY A 13 -7.68 -1.37 5.00
N ILE A 14 -7.75 -0.10 4.61
CA ILE A 14 -6.61 0.69 4.15
C ILE A 14 -6.42 1.87 5.10
N ILE A 15 -5.20 2.11 5.58
CA ILE A 15 -4.92 3.21 6.52
C ILE A 15 -5.21 4.58 5.89
N LYS A 16 -5.49 5.57 6.75
CA LYS A 16 -5.85 6.94 6.34
C LYS A 16 -4.82 7.51 5.35
N GLY A 17 -5.31 7.98 4.20
CA GLY A 17 -4.50 8.58 3.13
C GLY A 17 -3.91 7.58 2.14
N LEU A 18 -3.64 6.33 2.53
CA LEU A 18 -2.94 5.37 1.69
C LEU A 18 -3.72 5.02 0.42
N LYS A 19 -5.05 4.90 0.49
CA LYS A 19 -5.87 4.57 -0.69
C LYS A 19 -5.68 5.56 -1.83
N LYS A 20 -5.82 6.86 -1.55
CA LYS A 20 -5.64 7.94 -2.54
C LYS A 20 -4.22 7.96 -3.09
N PHE A 21 -3.23 7.74 -2.21
CA PHE A 21 -1.82 7.65 -2.63
C PHE A 21 -1.61 6.51 -3.64
N LEU A 22 -2.10 5.31 -3.35
CA LEU A 22 -1.96 4.15 -4.23
C LEU A 22 -2.70 4.36 -5.56
N GLU A 23 -3.92 4.90 -5.51
CA GLU A 23 -4.75 5.14 -6.70
C GLU A 23 -4.14 6.17 -7.66
N HIS A 24 -3.45 7.21 -7.16
CA HIS A 24 -2.91 8.29 -7.99
C HIS A 24 -1.43 8.14 -8.35
N ASN A 25 -0.63 7.46 -7.52
CA ASN A 25 0.83 7.41 -7.70
C ASN A 25 1.36 6.03 -8.08
N VAL A 26 0.69 4.94 -7.66
CA VAL A 26 1.20 3.57 -7.85
C VAL A 26 0.43 2.85 -8.94
N SER A 27 -0.91 2.85 -8.89
CA SER A 27 -1.71 2.13 -9.89
C SER A 27 -1.72 2.77 -11.28
N THR A 28 -1.29 4.03 -11.37
CA THR A 28 -1.15 4.79 -12.63
C THR A 28 0.08 4.38 -13.43
N LEU A 29 1.03 3.67 -12.82
CA LEU A 29 2.21 3.17 -13.51
C LEU A 29 1.85 1.97 -14.39
N ASP A 30 2.33 1.99 -15.63
CA ASP A 30 2.09 0.91 -16.61
C ASP A 30 2.77 -0.40 -16.20
N SER A 31 3.95 -0.29 -15.58
CA SER A 31 4.70 -1.42 -15.04
C SER A 31 4.10 -2.02 -13.77
N VAL A 32 2.97 -1.52 -13.28
CA VAL A 32 2.28 -2.08 -12.11
C VAL A 32 1.08 -2.87 -12.59
N GLU A 33 1.09 -4.17 -12.36
CA GLU A 33 -0.03 -5.07 -12.64
C GLU A 33 -1.05 -5.09 -11.50
N GLY A 34 -0.60 -4.87 -10.27
CA GLY A 34 -1.43 -5.04 -9.08
C GLY A 34 -0.84 -4.43 -7.81
N VAL A 35 -1.72 -4.11 -6.86
CA VAL A 35 -1.35 -3.66 -5.52
C VAL A 35 -2.15 -4.44 -4.48
N ILE A 36 -1.46 -5.01 -3.50
CA ILE A 36 -2.03 -5.84 -2.43
C ILE A 36 -1.69 -5.19 -1.08
N PRO A 37 -2.63 -4.48 -0.46
CA PRO A 37 -2.49 -4.02 0.92
C PRO A 37 -2.48 -5.22 1.87
N GLY A 38 -1.55 -5.23 2.82
CA GLY A 38 -1.44 -6.24 3.88
C GLY A 38 -2.26 -5.87 5.13
N ARG A 39 -2.00 -6.58 6.24
CA ARG A 39 -2.63 -6.30 7.53
C ARG A 39 -2.20 -4.93 8.09
N ILE A 40 -3.15 -4.23 8.71
CA ILE A 40 -2.87 -3.03 9.50
C ILE A 40 -2.36 -3.45 10.89
N LYS A 41 -1.29 -2.82 11.35
CA LYS A 41 -0.70 -2.97 12.68
C LYS A 41 -0.68 -1.61 13.38
N VAL A 42 -0.71 -1.62 14.72
CA VAL A 42 -0.51 -0.42 15.51
C VAL A 42 1.00 -0.17 15.66
N GLY A 43 1.46 0.99 15.21
CA GLY A 43 2.82 1.50 15.39
C GLY A 43 2.99 2.25 16.71
N LYS A 44 4.24 2.32 17.18
CA LYS A 44 4.59 2.95 18.46
C LYS A 44 4.74 4.47 18.39
N THR A 45 4.99 5.00 17.18
CA THR A 45 5.25 6.43 16.97
C THR A 45 4.03 7.08 16.32
N PRO A 46 3.42 8.10 16.95
CA PRO A 46 2.43 8.93 16.30
C PRO A 46 3.11 9.73 15.17
N GLY A 47 2.65 9.55 13.93
CA GLY A 47 2.99 10.45 12.81
C GLY A 47 1.73 11.14 12.30
N GLU A 48 1.74 12.45 12.09
CA GLU A 48 0.54 13.16 11.63
C GLU A 48 0.22 12.89 10.14
N ASN A 49 1.25 12.65 9.32
CA ASN A 49 1.15 12.53 7.86
C ASN A 49 1.40 11.10 7.35
N LEU A 50 0.82 10.78 6.18
CA LEU A 50 1.10 9.52 5.48
C LEU A 50 2.54 9.52 4.97
N ILE A 51 3.32 8.51 5.35
CA ILE A 51 4.64 8.23 4.81
C ILE A 51 4.61 6.85 4.17
N VAL A 52 5.01 6.75 2.90
CA VAL A 52 5.18 5.48 2.19
C VAL A 52 6.64 5.33 1.83
N THR A 53 7.26 4.24 2.26
CA THR A 53 8.69 3.98 2.06
C THR A 53 8.87 2.65 1.36
N TYR A 54 9.74 2.60 0.37
CA TYR A 54 10.22 1.35 -0.20
C TYR A 54 10.96 0.54 0.88
N GLN A 55 10.80 -0.79 0.86
CA GLN A 55 11.54 -1.68 1.75
C GLN A 55 12.52 -2.53 0.96
N TYR A 56 12.02 -3.33 0.03
CA TYR A 56 12.84 -4.22 -0.80
C TYR A 56 12.05 -4.71 -2.01
N SER A 57 12.77 -5.21 -3.01
CA SER A 57 12.18 -5.87 -4.17
C SER A 57 11.78 -7.30 -3.82
N THR A 58 10.65 -7.74 -4.36
CA THR A 58 10.21 -9.12 -4.32
C THR A 58 10.41 -9.74 -5.71
N VAL A 59 10.36 -11.08 -5.80
CA VAL A 59 10.43 -11.78 -7.10
C VAL A 59 9.39 -11.25 -8.09
N SER A 60 8.21 -10.86 -7.60
CA SER A 60 7.09 -10.35 -8.40
C SER A 60 6.94 -8.83 -8.41
N GLY A 61 7.92 -8.05 -7.91
CA GLY A 61 7.79 -6.59 -7.81
C GLY A 61 8.45 -5.98 -6.58
N ALA A 62 7.68 -5.34 -5.69
CA ALA A 62 8.22 -4.63 -4.53
C ALA A 62 7.34 -4.66 -3.29
N LYS A 63 7.98 -4.54 -2.12
CA LYS A 63 7.33 -4.29 -0.84
C LYS A 63 7.54 -2.85 -0.40
N LEU A 64 6.45 -2.20 -0.05
CA LEU A 64 6.41 -0.89 0.59
C LEU A 64 5.88 -1.01 2.02
N ILE A 65 6.21 -0.02 2.84
CA ILE A 65 5.63 0.18 4.17
C ILE A 65 5.00 1.56 4.24
N ALA A 66 3.73 1.59 4.61
CA ALA A 66 2.96 2.81 4.80
C ALA A 66 2.73 3.05 6.30
N ARG A 67 2.89 4.29 6.74
CA ARG A 67 2.65 4.74 8.12
C ARG A 67 1.77 5.98 8.11
N SER A 68 0.76 6.03 8.97
CA SER A 68 -0.16 7.16 9.11
C SER A 68 -0.78 7.13 10.50
N GLY A 69 -0.63 8.18 11.29
CA GLY A 69 -0.99 8.16 12.71
C GLY A 69 -0.16 7.12 13.46
N THR A 70 -0.86 6.30 14.25
CA THR A 70 -0.34 5.09 14.90
C THR A 70 -0.58 3.84 14.07
N SER A 71 -0.91 3.95 12.78
CA SER A 71 -1.18 2.79 11.91
C SER A 71 -0.03 2.52 10.95
N VAL A 72 0.34 1.26 10.82
CA VAL A 72 1.36 0.77 9.89
C VAL A 72 0.75 -0.30 9.00
N GLN A 73 0.99 -0.24 7.70
CA GLN A 73 0.48 -1.21 6.74
C GLN A 73 1.54 -1.56 5.71
N GLU A 74 1.75 -2.85 5.48
CA GLU A 74 2.58 -3.33 4.37
C GLU A 74 1.79 -3.25 3.07
N VAL A 75 2.46 -2.97 1.97
CA VAL A 75 1.86 -2.96 0.64
C VAL A 75 2.78 -3.72 -0.30
N PHE A 76 2.22 -4.67 -1.04
CA PHE A 76 2.94 -5.41 -2.08
C PHE A 76 2.50 -4.89 -3.45
N VAL A 77 3.46 -4.45 -4.24
CA VAL A 77 3.28 -3.99 -5.63
C VAL A 77 3.74 -5.12 -6.53
N ILE A 78 2.88 -5.49 -7.47
CA ILE A 78 3.14 -6.50 -8.49
C ILE A 78 3.46 -5.78 -9.80
N THR A 79 4.56 -6.17 -10.43
CA THR A 79 5.09 -5.56 -11.67
C THR A 79 5.37 -6.58 -12.73
#